data_AF-A0A537G2N3-F1
#
_entry.id   AF-A0A537G2N3-F1
#
_cell.length_a   1.000
_cell.length_b   1.000
_cell.length_c   1.000
_cell.angle_alpha   90.00
_cell.angle_beta   90.00
_cell.angle_gamma   90.00
#
_symmetry.space_group_name_H-M   'P 1'
#
loop_
_entity.id
_entity.type
_entity.pdbx_description
1 polymer ?
#
loop_
_entity_poly.entity_id
_entity_poly.type
_entity_poly.pdbx_seq_one_letter_code
_entity_poly.pdbx_strand_id
1 'polypeptide(L)'
;MTVEIGVYRVSLWFKRLFADPRLFEKNANLARQYLESAGLSEPKSRYIIQPKPTAITDEKSEPSKITGVAKYIFQEKKTRSEYMENTNLVIEYLDVGTGLSRDQHRQYWAGQKLWTMPFLLKSFNHRLVKLEIPNVEELYAMVKERAQPTTIASIELNDVPDEQFDVAMAYLESHLAGIAEKDSATLEVYASRDLEPSEREALDKRLTRQSTASTVYLILGAA
;
A
#
# COMPACT_ATOMS: atom_id res chain seq x y z
N MET A 1 12.93 16.31 -6.85
CA MET A 1 11.94 16.20 -7.94
C MET A 1 10.57 16.18 -7.29
N THR A 2 9.63 16.94 -7.83
CA THR A 2 8.26 16.95 -7.32
C THR A 2 7.47 15.80 -7.93
N VAL A 3 6.87 14.96 -7.09
CA VAL A 3 5.94 13.91 -7.52
C VAL A 3 4.56 14.13 -6.93
N GLU A 4 3.54 13.70 -7.68
CA GLU A 4 2.15 13.77 -7.25
C GLU A 4 1.64 12.36 -6.98
N ILE A 5 1.13 12.14 -5.76
CA ILE A 5 0.62 10.85 -5.30
C ILE A 5 -0.86 10.99 -4.97
N GLY A 6 -1.67 10.09 -5.52
CA GLY A 6 -3.10 10.04 -5.25
C GLY A 6 -3.36 9.29 -3.95
N VAL A 7 -4.00 9.93 -2.97
CA VAL A 7 -4.44 9.28 -1.74
C VAL A 7 -5.94 9.12 -1.77
N TYR A 8 -6.40 7.89 -1.66
CA TYR A 8 -7.81 7.50 -1.77
C TYR A 8 -8.32 6.91 -0.48
N ARG A 9 -9.57 7.26 -0.13
CA ARG A 9 -10.33 6.62 0.95
C ARG A 9 -11.71 6.29 0.42
N VAL A 10 -12.00 5.00 0.31
CA VAL A 10 -13.28 4.49 -0.19
C VAL A 10 -14.03 3.78 0.92
N SER A 11 -15.34 4.00 0.96
CA SER A 11 -16.23 3.33 1.90
C SER A 11 -17.27 2.52 1.12
N LEU A 12 -17.25 1.22 1.31
CA LEU A 12 -18.16 0.27 0.65
C LEU A 12 -19.17 -0.19 1.69
N TRP A 13 -20.45 0.12 1.49
CA TRP A 13 -21.50 -0.32 2.39
C TRP A 13 -22.05 -1.67 1.95
N PHE A 14 -22.16 -2.58 2.92
CA PHE A 14 -22.73 -3.91 2.75
C PHE A 14 -23.93 -4.05 3.69
N LYS A 15 -25.08 -4.44 3.13
CA LYS A 15 -26.22 -4.87 3.93
C LYS A 15 -25.84 -6.06 4.83
N ARG A 16 -25.05 -6.99 4.29
CA ARG A 16 -24.45 -8.12 5.01
C ARG A 16 -23.03 -8.33 4.51
N LEU A 17 -22.05 -8.09 5.37
CA LEU A 17 -20.65 -8.41 5.14
C LEU A 17 -20.34 -9.74 5.81
N PHE A 18 -19.92 -10.73 5.03
CA PHE A 18 -19.55 -12.05 5.55
C PHE A 18 -18.09 -12.09 5.99
N ALA A 19 -17.78 -12.93 6.98
CA ALA A 19 -16.43 -13.14 7.44
C ALA A 19 -15.60 -13.96 6.43
N ASP A 20 -15.25 -13.36 5.29
CA ASP A 20 -14.30 -13.92 4.32
C ASP A 20 -12.88 -13.78 4.88
N PRO A 21 -12.11 -14.85 5.08
CA PRO A 21 -10.78 -14.80 5.68
C PRO A 21 -9.87 -13.75 5.04
N ARG A 22 -9.97 -13.55 3.72
CA ARG A 22 -9.17 -12.58 2.97
C ARG A 22 -9.36 -11.14 3.42
N LEU A 23 -10.48 -10.82 4.06
CA LEU A 23 -10.73 -9.48 4.63
C LEU A 23 -9.96 -9.25 5.94
N PHE A 24 -9.62 -10.32 6.66
CA PHE A 24 -9.02 -10.28 8.00
C PHE A 24 -7.55 -10.72 8.00
N GLU A 25 -7.03 -11.14 6.85
CA GLU A 25 -5.61 -11.42 6.68
C GLU A 25 -4.78 -10.16 6.96
N LYS A 26 -3.75 -10.33 7.80
CA LYS A 26 -2.75 -9.29 8.02
C LYS A 26 -2.08 -9.02 6.66
N ASN A 27 -2.22 -7.80 6.16
CA ASN A 27 -1.74 -7.33 4.84
C ASN A 27 -2.64 -7.62 3.63
N ALA A 28 -3.94 -7.87 3.84
CA ALA A 28 -4.89 -7.95 2.74
C ALA A 28 -4.91 -6.65 1.90
N ASN A 29 -4.29 -6.67 0.72
CA ASN A 29 -4.30 -5.54 -0.23
C ASN A 29 -5.58 -5.56 -1.06
N LEU A 30 -6.71 -5.24 -0.41
CA LEU A 30 -8.04 -5.30 -1.01
C LEU A 30 -8.19 -4.28 -2.14
N ALA A 31 -7.60 -3.09 -2.02
CA ALA A 31 -7.64 -2.09 -3.07
C ALA A 31 -7.03 -2.64 -4.37
N ARG A 32 -5.80 -3.19 -4.30
CA ARG A 32 -5.12 -3.77 -5.46
C ARG A 32 -5.91 -4.92 -6.07
N GLN A 33 -6.31 -5.90 -5.25
CA GLN A 33 -7.07 -7.07 -5.71
C GLN A 33 -8.38 -6.66 -6.40
N TYR A 34 -9.09 -5.68 -5.82
CA TYR A 34 -10.32 -5.18 -6.40
C TYR A 34 -10.07 -4.49 -7.75
N LEU A 35 -9.12 -3.56 -7.81
CA LEU A 35 -8.82 -2.81 -9.03
C LEU A 35 -8.34 -3.74 -10.16
N GLU A 36 -7.52 -4.76 -9.85
CA GLU A 36 -7.15 -5.81 -10.81
C GLU A 36 -8.39 -6.55 -11.35
N SER A 37 -9.28 -6.99 -10.45
CA SER A 37 -10.52 -7.66 -10.85
C SER A 37 -11.47 -6.76 -11.67
N ALA A 38 -11.35 -5.44 -11.50
CA ALA A 38 -12.10 -4.43 -12.22
C ALA A 38 -11.45 -4.04 -13.57
N GLY A 39 -10.30 -4.63 -13.93
CA GLY A 39 -9.64 -4.46 -15.22
C GLY A 39 -8.33 -3.67 -15.19
N LEU A 40 -7.82 -3.26 -14.03
CA LEU A 40 -6.48 -2.70 -13.93
C LEU A 40 -5.43 -3.78 -14.24
N SER A 41 -4.49 -3.48 -15.12
CA SER A 41 -3.44 -4.45 -15.47
C SER A 41 -2.50 -4.74 -14.29
N GLU A 42 -2.02 -5.98 -14.19
CA GLU A 42 -1.09 -6.41 -13.13
C GLU A 42 0.19 -5.54 -13.03
N PRO A 43 0.81 -5.07 -14.12
CA PRO A 43 1.96 -4.17 -14.00
C PRO A 43 1.61 -2.82 -13.35
N LYS A 44 0.41 -2.29 -13.60
CA LYS A 44 -0.04 -1.02 -13.00
C LYS A 44 -0.46 -1.21 -11.55
N SER A 45 -1.12 -2.32 -11.23
CA SER A 45 -1.63 -2.57 -9.89
C SER A 45 -0.53 -2.65 -8.81
N ARG A 46 0.73 -2.91 -9.20
CA ARG A 46 1.92 -2.84 -8.33
C ARG A 46 2.13 -1.45 -7.70
N TYR A 47 1.65 -0.38 -8.34
CA TYR A 47 1.69 0.99 -7.81
C TYR A 47 0.49 1.34 -6.91
N ILE A 48 -0.36 0.36 -6.57
CA ILE A 48 -1.45 0.52 -5.61
C ILE A 48 -1.01 -0.03 -4.25
N ILE A 49 -0.75 0.89 -3.31
CA ILE A 49 -0.24 0.57 -1.98
C ILE A 49 -1.32 0.84 -0.94
N GLN A 50 -1.62 -0.16 -0.11
CA GLN A 50 -2.58 -0.04 0.99
C GLN A 50 -1.80 0.04 2.31
N PRO A 51 -1.54 1.24 2.86
CA PRO A 51 -0.64 1.42 4.00
C PRO A 51 -1.23 0.90 5.32
N LYS A 52 -2.56 0.76 5.40
CA LYS A 52 -3.26 0.34 6.62
C LYS A 52 -4.17 -0.87 6.34
N PRO A 53 -4.36 -1.76 7.32
CA PRO A 53 -5.40 -2.77 7.22
C PRO A 53 -6.76 -2.12 6.96
N THR A 54 -7.60 -2.83 6.22
CA THR A 54 -8.96 -2.38 5.97
C THR A 54 -9.74 -2.33 7.27
N ALA A 55 -10.45 -1.24 7.51
CA ALA A 55 -11.29 -1.08 8.69
C ALA A 55 -12.73 -1.53 8.39
N ILE A 56 -13.33 -2.25 9.34
CA ILE A 56 -14.70 -2.74 9.24
C ILE A 56 -15.53 -2.03 10.32
N THR A 57 -16.39 -1.11 9.89
CA THR A 57 -17.14 -0.23 10.79
C THR A 57 -18.64 -0.32 10.60
N ASP A 58 -19.42 -0.03 11.64
CA ASP A 58 -20.86 0.16 11.51
C ASP A 58 -21.19 1.53 10.87
N GLU A 59 -22.48 1.89 10.85
CA GLU A 59 -22.92 3.17 10.28
C GLU A 59 -22.52 4.40 11.11
N LYS A 60 -22.15 4.19 12.38
CA LYS A 60 -21.67 5.22 13.30
C LYS A 60 -20.15 5.34 13.28
N SER A 61 -19.47 4.59 12.40
CA SER A 61 -18.01 4.51 12.31
C SER A 61 -17.34 3.81 13.49
N GLU A 62 -18.10 3.04 14.27
CA GLU A 62 -17.57 2.20 15.34
C GLU A 62 -17.17 0.82 14.81
N PRO A 63 -16.26 0.08 15.46
CA PRO A 63 -15.92 -1.28 15.05
C PRO A 63 -17.18 -2.16 14.91
N SER A 64 -17.35 -2.76 13.74
CA SER A 64 -18.53 -3.59 13.47
C SER A 64 -18.51 -4.88 14.30
N LYS A 65 -19.70 -5.39 14.62
CA LYS A 65 -19.89 -6.60 15.43
C LYS A 65 -20.63 -7.67 14.64
N ILE A 66 -20.25 -8.91 14.88
CA ILE A 66 -20.96 -10.07 14.35
C ILE A 66 -22.41 -10.00 14.81
N THR A 67 -23.32 -9.98 13.84
CA THR A 67 -24.77 -9.85 14.07
C THR A 67 -25.44 -11.22 14.05
N GLY A 68 -24.87 -12.19 13.33
CA GLY A 68 -25.39 -13.54 13.29
C GLY A 68 -24.63 -14.43 12.32
N VAL A 69 -25.24 -15.57 11.96
CA VAL A 69 -24.67 -16.56 11.05
C VAL A 69 -25.67 -16.84 9.92
N ALA A 70 -25.20 -16.81 8.68
CA ALA A 70 -26.03 -17.08 7.51
C ALA A 70 -25.28 -17.88 6.46
N LYS A 71 -26.02 -18.45 5.49
CA LYS A 71 -25.42 -19.15 4.35
C LYS A 71 -25.17 -18.16 3.21
N TYR A 72 -24.00 -18.24 2.59
CA TYR A 72 -23.62 -17.47 1.40
C TYR A 72 -22.81 -18.32 0.43
N ILE A 73 -22.56 -17.81 -0.78
CA ILE A 73 -21.74 -18.50 -1.79
C ILE A 73 -20.31 -17.96 -1.69
N PHE A 74 -19.38 -18.84 -1.35
CA PHE A 74 -17.94 -18.59 -1.32
C PHE A 74 -17.24 -19.63 -2.19
N GLN A 75 -16.46 -19.19 -3.18
CA GLN A 75 -15.76 -20.08 -4.11
C GLN A 75 -16.70 -21.18 -4.67
N GLU A 76 -17.87 -20.76 -5.16
CA GLU A 76 -18.91 -21.64 -5.74
C GLU A 76 -19.55 -22.65 -4.78
N LYS A 77 -19.20 -22.63 -3.49
CA LYS A 77 -19.77 -23.51 -2.46
C LYS A 77 -20.69 -22.73 -1.52
N LYS A 78 -21.79 -23.36 -1.11
CA LYS A 78 -22.68 -22.82 -0.05
C LYS A 78 -21.99 -23.00 1.30
N THR A 79 -21.57 -21.89 1.89
CA THR A 79 -20.84 -21.84 3.16
C THR A 79 -21.68 -21.15 4.21
N ARG A 80 -21.68 -21.69 5.43
CA ARG A 80 -22.27 -21.02 6.61
C ARG A 80 -21.18 -20.18 7.26
N SER A 81 -21.39 -18.88 7.40
CA SER A 81 -20.42 -17.97 8.01
C SER A 81 -21.12 -16.88 8.83
N GLU A 82 -20.37 -16.33 9.77
CA GLU A 82 -20.72 -15.13 10.51
C GLU A 82 -20.85 -13.94 9.56
N TYR A 83 -21.75 -13.03 9.90
CA TYR A 83 -21.94 -11.79 9.15
C TYR A 83 -22.19 -10.60 10.06
N MET A 84 -21.84 -9.44 9.54
CA MET A 84 -22.09 -8.12 10.12
C MET A 84 -23.14 -7.40 9.25
N GLU A 85 -24.18 -6.82 9.86
CA GLU A 85 -25.19 -6.05 9.11
C GLU A 85 -24.83 -4.57 8.97
N ASN A 86 -25.30 -3.94 7.89
CA ASN A 86 -25.19 -2.50 7.64
C ASN A 86 -23.77 -1.95 7.89
N THR A 87 -22.78 -2.68 7.40
CA THR A 87 -21.37 -2.47 7.71
C THR A 87 -20.67 -1.77 6.55
N ASN A 88 -19.73 -0.90 6.87
CA ASN A 88 -18.85 -0.23 5.93
C ASN A 88 -17.48 -0.91 5.95
N LEU A 89 -16.98 -1.24 4.77
CA LEU A 89 -15.59 -1.59 4.54
C LEU A 89 -14.85 -0.31 4.12
N VAL A 90 -13.95 0.19 4.97
CA VAL A 90 -13.19 1.41 4.73
C VAL A 90 -11.78 1.05 4.29
N ILE A 91 -11.47 1.37 3.04
CA ILE A 91 -10.19 1.04 2.40
C ILE A 91 -9.46 2.35 2.10
N GLU A 92 -8.24 2.48 2.62
CA GLU A 92 -7.34 3.59 2.35
C GLU A 92 -6.18 3.09 1.49
N TYR A 93 -5.96 3.70 0.34
CA TYR A 93 -4.89 3.28 -0.58
C TYR A 93 -4.25 4.47 -1.27
N LEU A 94 -3.03 4.26 -1.74
CA LEU A 94 -2.18 5.19 -2.46
C LEU A 94 -2.06 4.73 -3.91
N ASP A 95 -2.11 5.66 -4.84
CA ASP A 95 -1.64 5.49 -6.20
C ASP A 95 -0.34 6.26 -6.35
N VAL A 96 0.77 5.52 -6.38
CA VAL A 96 2.12 6.09 -6.41
C VAL A 96 2.72 6.11 -7.82
N GLY A 97 1.96 5.78 -8.87
CA GLY A 97 2.56 5.70 -10.22
C GLY A 97 1.76 5.03 -11.32
N THR A 98 0.46 4.76 -11.17
CA THR A 98 -0.31 4.12 -12.25
C THR A 98 -0.60 5.05 -13.43
N GLY A 99 -0.51 6.37 -13.22
CA GLY A 99 -0.91 7.42 -14.16
C GLY A 99 -2.42 7.56 -14.31
N LEU A 100 -3.23 6.95 -13.44
CA LEU A 100 -4.68 7.06 -13.47
C LEU A 100 -5.16 8.34 -12.80
N SER A 101 -6.14 8.98 -13.43
CA SER A 101 -6.90 10.08 -12.84
C SER A 101 -7.87 9.59 -11.76
N ARG A 102 -8.28 10.52 -10.89
CA ARG A 102 -9.34 10.31 -9.90
C ARG A 102 -10.61 9.69 -10.51
N ASP A 103 -11.01 10.14 -11.69
CA ASP A 103 -12.25 9.67 -12.32
C ASP A 103 -12.10 8.24 -12.85
N GLN A 104 -10.92 7.87 -13.37
CA GLN A 104 -10.63 6.49 -13.75
C GLN A 104 -10.64 5.55 -12.53
N HIS A 105 -10.06 5.98 -11.39
CA HIS A 105 -10.19 5.25 -10.13
C HIS A 105 -11.66 5.07 -9.74
N ARG A 106 -12.44 6.15 -9.79
CA ARG A 106 -13.87 6.11 -9.45
C ARG A 106 -14.66 5.17 -10.36
N GLN A 107 -14.31 5.10 -11.65
CA GLN A 107 -14.92 4.18 -12.61
C GLN A 107 -14.66 2.71 -12.23
N TYR A 108 -13.46 2.34 -11.78
CA TYR A 108 -13.21 0.98 -11.30
C TYR A 108 -14.12 0.60 -10.13
N TRP A 109 -14.33 1.52 -9.17
CA TRP A 109 -15.23 1.31 -8.03
C TRP A 109 -16.73 1.31 -8.37
N ALA A 110 -17.10 1.66 -9.60
CA ALA A 110 -18.49 1.60 -10.05
C ALA A 110 -19.01 0.17 -10.23
N GLY A 111 -18.12 -0.84 -10.29
CA GLY A 111 -18.50 -2.25 -10.44
C GLY A 111 -19.33 -2.83 -9.27
N GLN A 112 -19.36 -2.15 -8.11
CA GLN A 112 -20.26 -2.42 -6.97
C GLN A 112 -20.33 -3.88 -6.48
N LYS A 113 -19.30 -4.68 -6.74
CA LYS A 113 -19.20 -6.07 -6.31
C LYS A 113 -17.78 -6.42 -5.91
N LEU A 114 -17.57 -6.73 -4.63
CA LEU A 114 -16.31 -7.26 -4.12
C LEU A 114 -16.40 -8.79 -4.12
N TRP A 115 -15.72 -9.43 -5.06
CA TRP A 115 -15.84 -10.87 -5.36
C TRP A 115 -17.30 -11.28 -5.68
N THR A 116 -17.98 -11.96 -4.75
CA THR A 116 -19.40 -12.35 -4.86
C THR A 116 -20.33 -11.42 -4.09
N MET A 117 -19.80 -10.52 -3.27
CA MET A 117 -20.58 -9.66 -2.37
C MET A 117 -20.90 -8.31 -3.02
N PRO A 118 -22.18 -7.99 -3.26
CA PRO A 118 -22.56 -6.66 -3.73
C PRO A 118 -22.37 -5.61 -2.63
N PHE A 119 -21.92 -4.42 -3.02
CA PHE A 119 -21.79 -3.27 -2.13
C PHE A 119 -22.37 -2.02 -2.77
N LEU A 120 -22.69 -1.02 -1.94
CA LEU A 120 -22.95 0.35 -2.39
C LEU A 120 -21.72 1.21 -2.09
N LEU A 121 -21.22 1.93 -3.09
CA LEU A 121 -20.13 2.88 -2.89
C LEU A 121 -20.67 4.09 -2.12
N LYS A 122 -20.42 4.13 -0.80
CA LYS A 122 -20.94 5.16 0.10
C LYS A 122 -20.14 6.45 0.02
N SER A 123 -18.81 6.34 -0.07
CA SER A 123 -17.94 7.49 -0.27
C SER A 123 -16.71 7.14 -1.10
N PHE A 124 -16.24 8.13 -1.86
CA PHE A 124 -15.02 8.09 -2.65
C PHE A 124 -14.29 9.42 -2.47
N ASN A 125 -13.37 9.44 -1.50
CA ASN A 125 -12.57 10.61 -1.18
C ASN A 125 -11.19 10.48 -1.82
N HIS A 126 -10.68 11.60 -2.32
CA HIS A 126 -9.39 11.69 -2.98
C HIS A 126 -8.70 12.98 -2.56
N ARG A 127 -7.41 12.90 -2.27
CA ARG A 127 -6.53 14.07 -2.16
C ARG A 127 -5.24 13.79 -2.92
N LEU A 128 -4.65 14.84 -3.47
CA LEU A 128 -3.34 14.78 -4.10
C LEU A 128 -2.30 15.24 -3.08
N VAL A 129 -1.25 14.45 -2.89
CA VAL A 129 -0.10 14.82 -2.06
C VAL A 129 1.07 15.10 -3.00
N LYS A 130 1.72 16.25 -2.83
CA LYS A 130 2.92 16.63 -3.58
C LYS A 130 4.13 16.41 -2.69
N LEU A 131 5.08 15.60 -3.15
CA LEU A 131 6.30 15.30 -2.41
C LEU A 131 7.52 15.79 -3.18
N GLU A 132 8.44 16.42 -2.45
CA GLU A 132 9.81 16.60 -2.92
C GLU A 132 10.63 15.39 -2.51
N ILE A 133 11.04 14.59 -3.49
CA ILE A 133 11.84 13.39 -3.27
C ILE A 133 13.05 13.37 -4.20
N PRO A 134 14.12 12.63 -3.88
CA PRO A 134 15.25 12.47 -4.79
C PRO A 134 14.87 11.71 -6.07
N ASN A 135 15.68 11.88 -7.12
CA ASN A 135 15.49 11.13 -8.36
C ASN A 135 15.75 9.64 -8.15
N VAL A 136 14.72 8.81 -8.32
CA VAL A 136 14.77 7.38 -8.04
C VAL A 136 15.75 6.62 -8.95
N GLU A 137 15.84 7.01 -10.22
CA GLU A 137 16.77 6.37 -11.17
C GLU A 137 18.22 6.68 -10.81
N GLU A 138 18.51 7.92 -10.45
CA GLU A 138 19.84 8.32 -9.96
C GLU A 138 20.19 7.62 -8.66
N LEU A 139 19.24 7.53 -7.72
CA LEU A 139 19.44 6.80 -6.47
C LEU A 139 19.79 5.33 -6.73
N TYR A 140 19.05 4.66 -7.59
CA TYR A 140 19.32 3.26 -7.94
C TYR A 140 20.68 3.10 -8.63
N ALA A 141 21.04 3.99 -9.55
CA ALA A 141 22.34 3.99 -10.21
C ALA A 141 23.49 4.15 -9.19
N MET A 142 23.36 5.07 -8.23
CA MET A 142 24.34 5.27 -7.15
C MET A 142 24.50 4.03 -6.27
N VAL A 143 23.40 3.34 -5.95
CA VAL A 143 23.42 2.09 -5.19
C VAL A 143 24.19 1.01 -5.97
N LYS A 144 23.88 0.89 -7.27
CA LYS A 144 24.49 -0.10 -8.18
C LYS A 144 25.98 0.14 -8.41
N GLU A 145 26.42 1.39 -8.58
CA GLU A 145 27.84 1.73 -8.79
C GLU A 145 28.71 1.41 -7.57
N ARG A 146 28.14 1.46 -6.37
CA ARG A 146 28.85 1.13 -5.13
C ARG A 146 28.84 -0.37 -4.81
N ALA A 147 28.32 -1.22 -5.70
CA ALA A 147 27.97 -2.61 -5.41
C ALA A 147 29.20 -3.54 -5.30
N GLN A 148 29.53 -3.90 -4.07
CA GLN A 148 29.59 -5.31 -3.71
C GLN A 148 28.17 -5.76 -3.31
N PRO A 149 27.75 -7.03 -3.49
CA PRO A 149 26.36 -7.52 -3.27
C PRO A 149 25.78 -7.44 -1.84
N THR A 150 26.25 -6.51 -1.01
CA THR A 150 25.71 -6.19 0.31
C THR A 150 25.75 -4.70 0.60
N THR A 151 26.12 -3.83 -0.35
CA THR A 151 26.34 -2.40 -0.10
C THR A 151 25.04 -1.70 0.30
N ILE A 152 25.10 -1.01 1.44
CA ILE A 152 24.03 -0.14 1.93
C ILE A 152 24.29 1.26 1.38
N ALA A 153 23.28 1.86 0.76
CA ALA A 153 23.21 3.31 0.59
C ALA A 153 22.21 3.90 1.57
N SER A 154 22.34 5.19 1.87
CA SER A 154 21.33 5.92 2.61
C SER A 154 21.01 7.26 1.98
N ILE A 155 19.74 7.65 2.06
CA ILE A 155 19.25 8.96 1.65
C ILE A 155 18.60 9.65 2.86
N GLU A 156 18.60 10.97 2.85
CA GLU A 156 17.86 11.77 3.84
C GLU A 156 16.65 12.40 3.18
N LEU A 157 15.48 12.25 3.78
CA LEU A 157 14.23 12.88 3.34
C LEU A 157 13.90 14.12 4.20
N ASN A 158 14.89 15.02 4.38
CA ASN A 158 14.78 16.17 5.30
C ASN A 158 13.60 17.11 4.99
N ASP A 159 13.20 17.20 3.73
CA ASP A 159 12.15 18.11 3.27
C ASP A 159 10.76 17.46 3.22
N VAL A 160 10.64 16.17 3.61
CA VAL A 160 9.37 15.45 3.64
C VAL A 160 8.75 15.59 5.04
N PRO A 161 7.55 16.19 5.18
CA PRO A 161 6.87 16.25 6.47
C PRO A 161 6.59 14.85 7.03
N ASP A 162 6.67 14.69 8.35
CA ASP A 162 6.47 13.40 9.02
C ASP A 162 5.16 12.70 8.63
N GLU A 163 4.08 13.48 8.48
CA GLU A 163 2.75 13.00 8.09
C GLU A 163 2.67 12.46 6.65
N GLN A 164 3.68 12.76 5.82
CA GLN A 164 3.77 12.36 4.42
C GLN A 164 4.89 11.34 4.17
N PHE A 165 5.70 11.06 5.18
CA PHE A 165 6.86 10.19 5.04
C PHE A 165 6.47 8.75 4.69
N ASP A 166 5.36 8.21 5.24
CA ASP A 166 4.86 6.88 4.84
C ASP A 166 4.47 6.84 3.36
N VAL A 167 3.97 7.97 2.83
CA VAL A 167 3.63 8.12 1.41
C VAL A 167 4.91 8.17 0.56
N ALA A 168 5.95 8.85 1.04
CA ALA A 168 7.25 8.90 0.40
C ALA A 168 7.93 7.51 0.36
N MET A 169 7.86 6.77 1.46
CA MET A 169 8.37 5.39 1.55
C MET A 169 7.68 4.46 0.55
N ALA A 170 6.35 4.48 0.53
CA ALA A 170 5.57 3.68 -0.43
C ALA A 170 5.94 3.96 -1.89
N TYR A 171 6.20 5.24 -2.22
CA TYR A 171 6.67 5.63 -3.54
C TYR A 171 8.07 5.08 -3.83
N LEU A 172 9.04 5.32 -2.94
CA LEU A 172 10.42 4.87 -3.11
C LEU A 172 10.50 3.34 -3.26
N GLU A 173 9.86 2.60 -2.36
CA GLU A 173 9.77 1.14 -2.40
C GLU A 173 9.25 0.64 -3.75
N SER A 174 8.10 1.16 -4.19
CA SER A 174 7.44 0.69 -5.41
C SER A 174 8.27 0.96 -6.67
N HIS A 175 8.84 2.17 -6.79
CA HIS A 175 9.60 2.56 -7.98
C HIS A 175 10.98 1.92 -8.02
N LEU A 176 11.68 1.88 -6.89
CA LEU A 176 13.00 1.25 -6.84
C LEU A 176 12.91 -0.26 -7.08
N ALA A 177 11.92 -0.94 -6.50
CA ALA A 177 11.69 -2.36 -6.77
C ALA A 177 11.46 -2.62 -8.27
N GLY A 178 10.67 -1.76 -8.94
CA GLY A 178 10.42 -1.87 -10.38
C GLY A 178 11.66 -1.63 -11.25
N ILE A 179 12.63 -0.84 -10.78
CA ILE A 179 13.92 -0.66 -11.47
C ILE A 179 14.83 -1.86 -11.22
N ALA A 180 14.94 -2.32 -9.97
CA ALA A 180 15.75 -3.48 -9.59
C ALA A 180 15.31 -4.77 -10.30
N GLU A 181 13.99 -4.98 -10.44
CA GLU A 181 13.42 -6.15 -11.14
C GLU A 181 13.86 -6.20 -12.61
N LYS A 182 13.92 -5.04 -13.30
CA LYS A 182 14.41 -4.97 -14.69
C LYS A 182 15.87 -5.39 -14.84
N ASP A 183 16.65 -5.21 -13.77
CA ASP A 183 18.06 -5.58 -13.67
C ASP A 183 18.27 -6.98 -13.08
N SER A 184 17.21 -7.74 -12.79
CA SER A 184 17.27 -9.02 -12.07
C SER A 184 17.99 -8.92 -10.72
N ALA A 185 17.76 -7.82 -10.00
CA ALA A 185 18.28 -7.57 -8.66
C ALA A 185 17.13 -7.44 -7.65
N THR A 186 17.45 -7.66 -6.38
CA THR A 186 16.54 -7.37 -5.27
C THR A 186 16.99 -6.09 -4.58
N LEU A 187 16.03 -5.23 -4.22
CA LEU A 187 16.30 -4.03 -3.43
C LEU A 187 15.37 -3.98 -2.23
N GLU A 188 15.97 -3.90 -1.06
CA GLU A 188 15.26 -3.66 0.20
C GLU A 188 15.36 -2.18 0.57
N VAL A 189 14.26 -1.62 1.04
CA VAL A 189 14.13 -0.22 1.43
C VAL A 189 13.61 -0.17 2.85
N TYR A 190 14.31 0.54 3.73
CA TYR A 190 13.96 0.64 5.15
C TYR A 190 14.02 2.08 5.63
N ALA A 191 13.02 2.51 6.40
CA ALA A 191 13.11 3.77 7.12
C ALA A 191 13.79 3.56 8.49
N SER A 192 14.73 4.42 8.86
CA SER A 192 15.43 4.36 10.14
C SER A 192 14.51 4.39 11.36
N ARG A 193 13.40 5.12 11.27
CA ARG A 193 12.41 5.23 12.35
C ARG A 193 11.56 3.97 12.57
N ASP A 194 11.52 3.07 11.59
CA ASP A 194 10.73 1.83 11.65
C ASP A 194 11.56 0.61 12.07
N LEU A 195 12.89 0.79 12.21
CA LEU A 195 13.83 -0.26 12.61
C LEU A 195 13.96 -0.34 14.13
N GLU A 196 14.17 -1.56 14.62
CA GLU A 196 14.54 -1.76 16.02
C GLU A 196 15.91 -1.13 16.31
N PRO A 197 16.18 -0.65 17.54
CA PRO A 197 17.43 0.04 17.85
C PRO A 197 18.70 -0.76 17.48
N SER A 198 18.68 -2.08 17.67
CA SER A 198 19.80 -2.96 17.31
C SER A 198 19.99 -3.12 15.81
N GLU A 199 18.91 -3.14 15.03
CA GLU A 199 18.96 -3.22 13.57
C GLU A 199 19.51 -1.91 12.99
N ARG A 200 18.99 -0.78 13.49
CA ARG A 200 19.47 0.54 13.12
C ARG A 200 20.96 0.72 13.43
N GLU A 201 21.41 0.32 14.63
CA GLU A 201 22.82 0.40 14.99
C GLU A 201 23.71 -0.45 14.07
N ALA A 202 23.23 -1.64 13.66
CA ALA A 202 23.94 -2.50 12.73
C ALA A 202 24.08 -1.88 11.33
N LEU A 203 23.03 -1.22 10.83
CA LEU A 203 23.07 -0.51 9.55
C LEU A 203 23.92 0.76 9.64
N ASP A 204 23.84 1.51 10.74
CA ASP A 204 24.61 2.75 10.96
C ASP A 204 26.11 2.51 10.99
N LYS A 205 26.58 1.38 11.54
CA LYS A 205 28.00 0.99 11.51
C LYS A 205 28.56 0.85 10.09
N ARG A 206 27.68 0.65 9.10
CA ARG A 206 28.03 0.47 7.69
C ARG A 206 27.91 1.78 6.90
N LEU A 207 27.34 2.83 7.51
CA LEU A 207 27.26 4.17 6.95
C LEU A 207 28.48 5.01 7.33
N THR A 208 28.79 5.98 6.47
CA THR A 208 29.85 6.98 6.73
C THR A 208 29.33 8.19 7.51
N ARG A 209 28.03 8.24 7.84
CA ARG A 209 27.35 9.32 8.57
C ARG A 209 26.33 8.74 9.55
N GLN A 210 26.04 9.48 10.63
CA GLN A 210 25.01 9.11 11.59
C GLN A 210 23.63 9.23 10.95
N SER A 211 22.75 8.24 11.19
CA SER A 211 21.36 8.30 10.73
C SER A 211 20.52 9.23 11.60
N THR A 212 19.45 9.73 10.99
CA THR A 212 18.37 10.51 11.60
C THR A 212 17.05 9.73 11.45
N ALA A 213 15.96 10.27 11.99
CA ALA A 213 14.63 9.68 11.81
C ALA A 213 14.14 9.71 10.35
N SER A 214 14.68 10.61 9.53
CA SER A 214 14.36 10.74 8.09
C SER A 214 15.29 9.93 7.18
N THR A 215 16.25 9.20 7.75
CA THR A 215 17.16 8.36 6.96
C THR A 215 16.41 7.17 6.39
N VAL A 216 16.56 6.94 5.09
CA VAL A 216 16.09 5.74 4.39
C VAL A 216 17.30 4.96 3.90
N TYR A 217 17.37 3.69 4.28
CA TYR A 217 18.39 2.73 3.86
C TYR A 217 17.93 2.01 2.60
N LEU A 218 18.84 1.84 1.65
CA LEU A 218 18.65 1.10 0.41
C LEU A 218 19.71 -0.01 0.36
N ILE A 219 19.27 -1.27 0.27
CA ILE A 219 20.17 -2.43 0.30
C ILE A 219 19.95 -3.24 -0.97
N LEU A 220 20.99 -3.36 -1.78
CA LEU A 220 20.96 -4.15 -3.02
C LEU A 220 21.46 -5.57 -2.74
N GLY A 221 20.64 -6.55 -3.09
CA GLY A 221 20.97 -7.98 -3.05
C GLY A 221 21.12 -8.57 -4.45
N ALA A 222 21.82 -9.70 -4.52
CA ALA A 222 21.74 -10.58 -5.69
C ALA A 222 20.42 -11.36 -5.63
N ALA A 223 19.73 -11.50 -6.77
CA ALA A 223 18.52 -12.31 -6.89
C ALA A 223 18.81 -13.82 -6.74
#